data_AF-B7Q5Z0-F1
#
_entry.id   AF-B7Q5Z0-F1
#
_cell.length_a   1.000
_cell.length_b   1.000
_cell.length_c   1.000
_cell.angle_alpha   90.00
_cell.angle_beta   90.00
_cell.angle_gamma   90.00
#
_symmetry.space_group_name_H-M   'P 1'
#
loop_
_entity.id
_entity.type
_entity.pdbx_description
1 polymer ?
#
loop_
_entity_poly.entity_id
_entity_poly.type
_entity_poly.pdbx_seq_one_letter_code
_entity_poly.pdbx_strand_id
1 'polypeptide(L)'
;ADKTGGRPVPKAAGGKPYSSIPAPRGLPLLGTALDVALAGGAPKIHEYCDRRHRELGPIYKETLGSVEAVFVADSALIQQVYASEGKFPMHMSRPLLL
;
A
#
# COMPACT_ATOMS: atom_id res chain seq x y z
N ALA A 1 3.50 -8.34 30.63
CA ALA A 1 2.07 -8.15 30.33
C ALA A 1 1.94 -7.76 28.86
N ASP A 2 1.63 -8.76 28.03
CA ASP A 2 1.32 -8.57 26.61
C ASP A 2 -0.06 -7.90 26.49
N LYS A 3 -0.12 -6.73 25.85
CA LYS A 3 -1.33 -5.92 25.67
C LYS A 3 -1.85 -5.93 24.23
N THR A 4 -1.56 -6.97 23.44
CA THR A 4 -2.11 -7.07 22.08
C THR A 4 -3.26 -8.05 22.03
N GLY A 5 -4.44 -7.60 22.50
CA GLY A 5 -5.73 -8.28 22.31
C GLY A 5 -6.23 -8.26 20.86
N GLY A 6 -5.33 -8.50 19.89
CA GLY A 6 -5.69 -8.69 18.49
C GLY A 6 -6.33 -10.06 18.31
N ARG A 7 -7.47 -10.13 17.61
CA ARG A 7 -8.00 -11.42 17.16
C ARG A 7 -6.90 -12.15 16.36
N PRO A 8 -6.77 -13.49 16.49
CA PRO A 8 -5.86 -14.25 15.66
C PRO A 8 -6.16 -13.96 14.18
N VAL A 9 -5.18 -13.42 13.46
CA VAL A 9 -5.31 -13.24 12.01
C VAL A 9 -5.33 -14.65 11.41
N PRO A 10 -6.39 -15.06 10.68
CA PRO A 10 -6.41 -16.37 10.06
C PRO A 10 -5.20 -16.48 9.11
N LYS A 11 -4.35 -17.50 9.34
CA LYS A 11 -3.23 -17.82 8.47
C LYS A 11 -3.79 -18.20 7.10
N ALA A 12 -3.72 -17.29 6.13
CA ALA A 12 -4.21 -17.55 4.78
C ALA A 12 -3.46 -18.75 4.19
N ALA A 13 -4.15 -19.89 4.08
CA ALA A 13 -3.61 -21.07 3.41
C ALA A 13 -3.70 -20.83 1.89
N GLY A 14 -2.55 -20.65 1.22
CA GLY A 14 -2.46 -20.62 -0.25
C GLY A 14 -2.23 -19.27 -0.93
N GLY A 15 -1.77 -18.23 -0.23
CA GLY A 15 -1.42 -16.95 -0.86
C GLY A 15 -0.14 -17.00 -1.72
N LYS A 16 -0.11 -16.24 -2.83
CA LYS A 16 1.13 -16.01 -3.60
C LYS A 16 2.12 -15.17 -2.76
N PRO A 17 3.44 -15.30 -2.97
CA PRO A 17 4.43 -14.53 -2.20
C PRO A 17 4.34 -13.03 -2.51
N TYR A 18 4.77 -12.18 -1.56
CA TYR A 18 4.83 -10.72 -1.73
C TYR A 18 5.62 -10.28 -2.98
N SER A 19 6.65 -11.04 -3.35
CA SER A 19 7.44 -10.82 -4.58
C SER A 19 6.63 -10.94 -5.86
N SER A 20 5.47 -11.61 -5.83
CA SER A 20 4.58 -11.76 -6.99
C SER A 20 3.62 -10.60 -7.22
N ILE A 21 3.52 -9.65 -6.28
CA ILE A 21 2.70 -8.46 -6.47
C ILE A 21 3.36 -7.59 -7.55
N PRO A 22 2.61 -7.15 -8.59
CA PRO A 22 3.11 -6.26 -9.62
C PRO A 22 3.76 -5.01 -9.02
N ALA A 23 4.88 -4.58 -9.56
CA ALA A 23 5.56 -3.36 -9.15
C ALA A 23 5.96 -2.55 -10.38
N PRO A 24 5.88 -1.20 -10.32
CA PRO A 24 6.40 -0.36 -11.39
C PRO A 24 7.93 -0.53 -11.46
N ARG A 25 8.49 -0.32 -12.66
CA ARG A 25 9.95 -0.25 -12.82
C ARG A 25 10.44 1.06 -12.23
N GLY A 26 10.93 1.03 -11.00
CA GLY A 26 11.56 2.17 -10.33
C GLY A 26 13.08 2.20 -10.49
N LEU A 27 13.69 3.35 -10.22
CA LEU A 27 15.14 3.46 -10.10
C LEU A 27 15.63 2.73 -8.83
N PRO A 28 16.80 2.07 -8.84
CA PRO A 28 17.28 1.23 -7.73
C PRO A 28 17.37 1.90 -6.34
N LEU A 29 17.28 3.23 -6.24
CA LEU A 29 17.42 3.98 -4.99
C LEU A 29 16.32 5.03 -4.76
N LEU A 30 15.75 5.59 -5.83
CA LEU A 30 14.70 6.61 -5.73
C LEU A 30 13.29 6.02 -5.82
N GLY A 31 13.19 4.71 -6.09
CA GLY A 31 11.92 4.09 -6.44
C GLY A 31 11.29 4.84 -7.60
N THR A 32 10.10 5.37 -7.37
CA THR A 32 9.33 6.16 -8.34
C THR A 32 9.09 7.59 -7.89
N ALA A 33 9.88 8.10 -6.94
CA ALA A 33 9.75 9.48 -6.45
C ALA A 33 9.85 10.53 -7.58
N LEU A 34 10.71 10.29 -8.58
CA LEU A 34 10.80 11.13 -9.77
C LEU A 34 9.54 11.05 -10.64
N ASP A 35 8.99 9.85 -10.84
CA ASP A 35 7.75 9.67 -11.61
C ASP A 35 6.58 10.41 -10.94
N VAL A 36 6.51 10.39 -9.61
CA VAL A 36 5.52 11.15 -8.84
C VAL A 36 5.73 12.65 -8.97
N ALA A 37 6.98 13.13 -8.87
CA ALA A 37 7.29 14.55 -9.05
C ALA A 37 6.90 15.04 -10.46
N LEU A 38 7.23 14.27 -11.49
CA LEU A 38 6.87 14.56 -12.88
C LEU A 38 5.37 14.47 -13.15
N ALA A 39 4.63 13.66 -12.38
CA ALA A 39 3.18 13.59 -12.43
C ALA A 39 2.46 14.73 -11.68
N GLY A 40 3.20 15.71 -11.14
CA GLY A 40 2.63 16.86 -10.43
C GLY A 40 2.66 16.74 -8.90
N GLY A 41 3.38 15.76 -8.36
CA GLY A 41 3.65 15.62 -6.93
C GLY A 41 2.42 15.25 -6.09
N ALA A 42 2.50 15.51 -4.78
CA ALA A 42 1.45 15.16 -3.81
C ALA A 42 0.03 15.64 -4.19
N PRO A 43 -0.18 16.87 -4.73
CA PRO A 43 -1.52 17.31 -5.15
C PRO A 43 -2.16 16.43 -6.24
N LYS A 44 -1.34 15.73 -7.02
CA LYS A 44 -1.74 14.89 -8.15
C LYS A 44 -1.51 13.39 -7.90
N ILE A 45 -1.23 13.01 -6.66
CA ILE A 45 -0.92 11.62 -6.30
C ILE A 45 -2.07 10.65 -6.61
N HIS A 46 -3.32 11.11 -6.51
CA HIS A 46 -4.49 10.29 -6.83
C HIS A 46 -4.57 9.96 -8.33
N GLU A 47 -4.25 10.91 -9.22
CA GLU A 47 -4.16 10.68 -10.67
C GLU A 47 -3.00 9.73 -11.00
N TYR A 48 -1.87 9.88 -10.30
CA TYR A 48 -0.74 8.96 -10.39
C TYR A 48 -1.13 7.52 -10.03
N CYS A 49 -1.77 7.30 -8.87
CA CYS A 49 -2.20 5.97 -8.43
C CYS A 49 -3.24 5.35 -9.36
N ASP A 50 -4.19 6.16 -9.85
CA ASP A 50 -5.20 5.72 -10.82
C ASP A 50 -4.55 5.23 -12.13
N ARG A 51 -3.57 5.97 -12.67
CA ARG A 51 -2.79 5.50 -13.82
C ARG A 51 -2.03 4.20 -13.52
N ARG A 52 -1.42 4.06 -12.33
CA ARG A 52 -0.72 2.82 -11.94
C ARG A 52 -1.67 1.62 -11.83
N HIS A 53 -2.89 1.81 -11.33
CA HIS A 53 -3.88 0.74 -11.33
C HIS A 53 -4.29 0.30 -12.74
N ARG A 54 -4.35 1.22 -13.71
CA ARG A 54 -4.54 0.85 -15.13
C ARG A 54 -3.37 0.06 -15.70
N GLU A 55 -2.14 0.37 -15.29
CA GLU A 55 -0.91 -0.28 -15.79
C GLU A 55 -0.66 -1.66 -15.15
N LEU A 56 -0.85 -1.79 -13.84
CA LEU A 56 -0.40 -2.92 -13.03
C LEU A 56 -1.56 -3.77 -12.49
N GLY A 57 -2.79 -3.27 -12.63
CA GLY A 57 -4.01 -3.95 -12.21
C GLY A 57 -4.52 -3.53 -10.81
N PRO A 58 -5.47 -4.30 -10.26
CA PRO A 58 -6.20 -3.92 -9.05
C PRO A 58 -5.35 -3.97 -7.76
N ILE A 59 -4.17 -4.58 -7.81
CA ILE A 59 -3.21 -4.64 -6.71
C ILE A 59 -1.79 -4.43 -7.27
N TYR A 60 -1.05 -3.48 -6.70
CA TYR A 60 0.35 -3.29 -7.00
C TYR A 60 1.10 -2.82 -5.75
N LYS A 61 2.42 -2.97 -5.76
CA LYS A 61 3.30 -2.48 -4.70
C LYS A 61 4.30 -1.49 -5.25
N GLU A 62 4.68 -0.52 -4.44
CA GLU A 62 5.57 0.54 -4.84
C GLU A 62 6.25 1.20 -3.64
N THR A 63 7.47 1.69 -3.86
CA THR A 63 8.18 2.54 -2.91
C THR A 63 8.09 4.00 -3.36
N LEU A 64 7.31 4.79 -2.62
CA LEU A 64 7.16 6.23 -2.79
C LEU A 64 8.09 6.95 -1.79
N GLY A 65 9.27 7.36 -2.25
CA GLY A 65 10.28 7.95 -1.36
C GLY A 65 10.76 6.95 -0.32
N SER A 66 10.45 7.19 0.96
CA SER A 66 10.80 6.28 2.07
C SER A 66 9.69 5.30 2.46
N VAL A 67 8.53 5.37 1.80
CA VAL A 67 7.36 4.57 2.15
C VAL A 67 7.17 3.45 1.13
N GLU A 68 7.22 2.20 1.59
CA GLU A 68 6.77 1.05 0.81
C GLU A 68 5.28 0.79 1.09
N ALA A 69 4.47 0.68 0.04
CA ALA A 69 3.03 0.48 0.16
C ALA A 69 2.49 -0.50 -0.88
N VAL A 70 1.41 -1.18 -0.51
CA VAL A 70 0.55 -1.95 -1.43
C VAL A 70 -0.71 -1.12 -1.68
N PHE A 71 -0.97 -0.84 -2.95
CA PHE A 71 -2.14 -0.10 -3.41
C PHE A 71 -3.21 -1.09 -3.87
N VAL A 72 -4.45 -0.85 -3.48
CA VAL A 72 -5.59 -1.74 -3.72
C VAL A 72 -6.75 -0.93 -4.31
N ALA A 73 -7.26 -1.37 -5.45
CA ALA A 73 -8.42 -0.77 -6.13
C ALA A 73 -9.59 -1.75 -6.32
N ASP A 74 -9.48 -2.98 -5.79
CA ASP A 74 -10.58 -3.95 -5.78
C ASP A 74 -11.42 -3.81 -4.50
N SER A 75 -12.74 -3.65 -4.67
CA SER A 75 -13.66 -3.44 -3.56
C SER A 75 -13.68 -4.60 -2.55
N ALA A 76 -13.59 -5.85 -3.00
CA ALA A 76 -13.61 -7.01 -2.11
C ALA A 76 -12.31 -7.11 -1.31
N LEU A 77 -11.16 -6.79 -1.92
CA LEU A 77 -9.88 -6.72 -1.22
C LEU A 77 -9.86 -5.59 -0.18
N ILE A 78 -10.39 -4.42 -0.52
CA ILE A 78 -10.51 -3.30 0.43
C ILE A 78 -11.34 -3.70 1.65
N GLN A 79 -12.47 -4.38 1.46
CA GLN A 79 -13.30 -4.88 2.56
C GLN A 79 -12.55 -5.90 3.43
N GLN A 80 -11.73 -6.77 2.84
CA GLN A 80 -10.91 -7.72 3.59
C GLN A 80 -9.84 -7.02 4.45
N VAL A 81 -9.23 -5.95 3.94
CA VAL A 81 -8.26 -5.14 4.69
C VAL A 81 -8.95 -4.50 5.90
N TYR A 82 -10.09 -3.84 5.69
CA TYR A 82 -10.86 -3.23 6.79
C TYR A 82 -11.36 -4.26 7.81
N ALA A 83 -11.78 -5.45 7.36
CA ALA A 83 -12.17 -6.52 8.28
C ALA A 83 -11.01 -7.03 9.17
N SER A 84 -9.76 -6.78 8.75
CA SER A 84 -8.54 -7.31 9.38
C SER A 84 -7.70 -6.25 10.12
N GLU A 85 -8.08 -4.97 10.11
CA GLU A 85 -7.26 -3.86 10.65
C GLU A 85 -7.16 -3.80 12.19
N GLY A 86 -7.97 -4.60 12.88
CA GLY A 86 -8.01 -4.63 14.34
C GLY A 86 -8.81 -3.48 14.97
N LYS A 87 -8.73 -3.34 16.30
CA LYS A 87 -9.54 -2.36 17.05
C LYS A 87 -9.05 -0.91 16.89
N PHE A 88 -7.77 -0.72 16.60
CA PHE A 88 -7.10 0.58 16.53
C PHE A 88 -6.28 0.68 15.24
N PRO A 89 -6.92 0.99 14.09
CA PRO A 89 -6.25 1.03 12.80
C PRO A 89 -5.19 2.15 12.74
N MET A 90 -4.00 1.81 12.25
CA MET A 90 -2.93 2.78 12.00
C MET A 90 -3.04 3.31 10.58
N HIS A 91 -3.17 4.63 10.45
CA HIS A 91 -3.25 5.32 9.17
C HIS A 91 -1.91 5.95 8.84
N MET A 92 -1.52 5.93 7.56
CA MET A 92 -0.27 6.55 7.07
C MET A 92 -0.16 8.03 7.45
N SER A 93 -1.28 8.75 7.53
CA SER A 93 -1.34 10.18 7.85
C SER A 93 -1.39 10.52 9.34
N ARG A 94 -1.04 9.61 10.25
CA ARG A 94 -0.87 9.99 11.66
C ARG A 94 0.40 10.85 11.79
N PRO A 95 0.32 12.11 12.27
CA PRO A 95 1.51 12.84 12.64
C PRO A 95 2.16 12.13 13.84
N LEU A 96 3.49 12.02 13.84
CA LEU A 96 4.23 11.78 15.07
C LEU A 96 3.90 12.98 15.98
N LEU A 97 3.16 12.73 17.06
CA LEU A 97 3.10 13.69 18.17
C LEU A 97 4.51 13.75 18.77
N LEU A 98 5.24 14.82 18.44
CA LEU A 98 6.29 15.40 19.27
C LEU A 98 5.64 16.35 20.28
#